data_AF-A0AAW6RET3-F1
#
_entry.id   AF-A0AAW6RET3-F1
#
_cell.length_a   1.000
_cell.length_b   1.000
_cell.length_c   1.000
_cell.angle_alpha   90.00
_cell.angle_beta   90.00
_cell.angle_gamma   90.00
#
_symmetry.space_group_name_H-M   'P 1'
#
loop_
_entity.id
_entity.type
_entity.pdbx_description
1 polymer ?
#
loop_
_entity_poly.entity_id
_entity_poly.type
_entity_poly.pdbx_seq_one_letter_code
_entity_poly.pdbx_strand_id
1 'polypeptide(L)'
;MTLYFVRSVWNKAGGSSGYIQMKSGLHWFHFFIFFNNRRGFDMRKTFCILLAAASLWVAPWAHGLTLPSVMEGMSTSGAKVNELISGDTLRSLLSNTTEDPKQNTLSGTVGTAIEKPTGTAGIDMLVAGYQDAQKAEARKLFAKIIDMFEPVAQKLEVPAYDMGSAAAALIAGSYAAYKNEVLPNEYFKPLAQQMQQVFMADAKFAQTSVQEKQRMYQILVGTGMFLTMAQMDNMKNPDPQITAQLQSAGKEFLSRFTHMDAASIKLDENGLSQVR
;
A
#
# COMPACT_ATOMS: atom_id res chain seq x y z
N MET A 1 -5.96 -2.47 23.20
CA MET A 1 -4.51 -2.30 23.42
C MET A 1 -4.17 -0.86 23.07
N THR A 2 -3.59 -0.10 23.99
CA THR A 2 -3.37 1.35 23.82
C THR A 2 -1.90 1.60 23.54
N LEU A 3 -1.60 2.25 22.42
CA LEU A 3 -0.25 2.61 22.01
C LEU A 3 0.15 3.94 22.65
N TYR A 4 1.24 3.96 23.41
CA TYR A 4 1.80 5.19 23.97
C TYR A 4 3.12 5.49 23.27
N PHE A 5 3.13 6.55 22.45
CA PHE A 5 4.36 7.02 21.81
C PHE A 5 5.12 7.91 22.80
N VAL A 6 6.26 7.44 23.30
CA VAL A 6 7.03 8.15 24.32
C VAL A 6 8.37 8.58 23.73
N ARG A 7 8.36 9.82 23.22
CA ARG A 7 9.49 10.76 23.00
C ARG A 7 10.72 10.23 22.23
N SER A 8 11.03 10.90 21.11
CA SER A 8 12.32 10.76 20.40
C SER A 8 13.46 11.40 21.19
N VAL A 9 14.58 10.70 21.36
CA VAL A 9 15.81 11.28 21.93
C VAL A 9 16.86 11.38 20.82
N TRP A 10 17.30 12.62 20.57
CA TRP A 10 18.40 12.92 19.66
C TRP A 10 19.72 12.89 20.44
N ASN A 11 20.71 12.15 19.96
CA ASN A 11 22.07 12.23 20.51
C ASN A 11 22.96 13.08 19.59
N LYS A 12 23.94 13.79 20.16
CA LYS A 12 24.85 14.72 19.47
C LYS A 12 25.66 14.08 18.32
N ALA A 13 25.68 12.76 18.21
CA ALA A 13 26.36 12.00 17.16
C ALA A 13 25.50 11.71 15.90
N GLY A 14 24.31 12.31 15.77
CA GLY A 14 23.48 12.21 14.57
C GLY A 14 22.58 10.97 14.49
N GLY A 15 22.67 10.04 15.45
CA GLY A 15 21.74 8.93 15.59
C GLY A 15 20.44 9.33 16.32
N SER A 16 19.31 8.91 15.78
CA SER A 16 18.00 9.00 16.46
C SER A 16 17.63 7.64 17.04
N SER A 17 17.30 7.58 18.33
CA SER A 17 16.66 6.41 18.93
C SER A 17 15.21 6.72 19.29
N GLY A 18 14.34 5.76 19.03
CA GLY A 18 12.93 5.80 19.36
C GLY A 18 12.60 4.78 20.43
N TYR A 19 11.65 5.12 21.30
CA TYR A 19 11.17 4.23 22.34
C TYR A 19 9.66 4.08 22.22
N ILE A 20 9.18 2.83 22.14
CA ILE A 20 7.76 2.53 22.06
C ILE A 20 7.38 1.71 23.29
N GLN A 21 6.34 2.19 23.98
CA GLN A 21 5.70 1.49 25.08
C GLN A 21 4.33 0.99 24.66
N MET A 22 4.12 -0.31 24.86
CA MET A 22 2.86 -0.97 24.62
C MET A 22 2.36 -1.61 25.91
N LYS A 23 1.06 -1.43 26.19
CA LYS A 23 0.38 -2.08 27.33
C LYS A 23 -0.71 -3.03 26.83
N SER A 24 -0.59 -4.29 27.23
CA SER A 24 -1.60 -5.33 27.01
C SER A 24 -1.98 -5.97 28.35
N GLY A 25 -3.21 -5.74 28.82
CA GLY A 25 -3.62 -6.15 30.17
C GLY A 25 -2.76 -5.49 31.27
N LEU A 26 -2.19 -6.31 32.17
CA LEU A 26 -1.24 -5.87 33.20
C LEU A 26 0.22 -5.80 32.73
N HIS A 27 0.53 -6.27 31.51
CA HIS A 27 1.91 -6.38 31.05
C HIS A 27 2.33 -5.18 30.20
N TRP A 28 3.55 -4.70 30.50
CA TRP A 28 4.22 -3.63 29.78
C TRP A 28 5.31 -4.21 28.88
N PHE A 29 5.29 -3.79 27.62
CA PHE A 29 6.29 -4.15 26.64
C PHE A 29 7.09 -2.91 26.24
N HIS A 30 8.40 -3.04 26.29
CA HIS A 30 9.36 -1.97 26.06
C HIS A 30 10.20 -2.29 24.84
N PHE A 31 10.13 -1.44 23.81
CA PHE A 31 10.89 -1.61 22.59
C PHE A 31 11.82 -0.43 22.37
N PHE A 32 13.12 -0.72 22.26
CA PHE A 32 14.14 0.22 21.87
C PHE A 32 14.42 0.05 20.38
N ILE A 33 14.26 1.12 19.61
CA ILE A 33 14.56 1.12 18.18
C ILE A 33 15.75 2.04 17.95
N PHE A 34 16.85 1.46 17.46
CA PHE A 34 18.05 2.17 17.08
C PHE A 34 18.07 2.36 15.56
N PHE A 35 18.20 3.62 15.10
CA PHE A 35 18.34 3.93 13.68
C PHE A 35 19.73 4.49 13.38
N ASN A 36 20.41 3.89 12.41
CA ASN A 36 21.68 4.41 11.90
C ASN A 36 21.39 5.43 10.79
N ASN A 37 21.47 6.71 11.14
CA ASN A 37 21.07 7.82 10.29
C ASN A 37 22.23 8.23 9.36
N ARG A 38 22.37 7.56 8.21
CA ARG A 38 23.24 8.04 7.11
C ARG A 38 22.48 8.76 5.99
N ARG A 39 21.15 8.83 6.04
CA ARG A 39 20.32 9.50 5.02
C ARG A 39 19.09 10.14 5.65
N GLY A 40 19.26 11.31 6.27
CA GLY A 40 18.21 12.31 6.58
C GLY A 40 16.79 11.79 6.84
N PHE A 41 16.61 10.82 7.73
CA PHE A 41 15.30 10.17 7.96
C PHE A 41 14.49 10.97 9.01
N ASP A 42 13.48 11.74 8.58
CA ASP A 42 12.55 12.42 9.49
C ASP A 42 11.35 11.53 9.82
N MET A 43 11.33 11.05 11.07
CA MET A 43 10.32 10.17 11.67
C MET A 43 8.90 10.75 11.75
N ARG A 44 8.64 12.01 11.40
CA ARG A 44 7.27 12.58 11.50
C ARG A 44 6.50 12.55 10.18
N LYS A 45 7.16 12.21 9.07
CA LYS A 45 6.62 12.44 7.71
C LYS A 45 6.45 11.19 6.85
N THR A 46 6.70 10.00 7.38
CA THR A 46 6.83 8.77 6.57
C THR A 46 5.66 7.80 6.73
N PHE A 47 5.13 7.32 5.60
CA PHE A 47 4.05 6.32 5.42
C PHE A 47 4.20 5.04 6.24
N CYS A 48 5.44 4.71 6.58
CA CYS A 48 5.81 3.39 7.06
C CYS A 48 5.83 3.21 8.57
N ILE A 49 5.49 4.22 9.39
CA ILE A 49 5.66 4.09 10.86
C ILE A 49 4.55 3.24 11.50
N LEU A 50 3.34 3.25 10.94
CA LEU A 50 2.26 2.40 11.43
C LEU A 50 2.48 0.92 11.13
N LEU A 51 2.94 0.64 9.91
CA LEU A 51 3.30 -0.70 9.50
C LEU A 51 4.48 -1.23 10.31
N ALA A 52 5.37 -0.39 10.85
CA ALA A 52 6.50 -0.86 11.67
C ALA A 52 6.02 -1.42 13.02
N ALA A 53 5.08 -0.74 13.69
CA ALA A 53 4.47 -1.24 14.94
C ALA A 53 3.54 -2.44 14.69
N ALA A 54 2.86 -2.49 13.54
CA ALA A 54 2.03 -3.63 13.14
C ALA A 54 2.85 -4.83 12.58
N SER A 55 4.03 -4.59 12.02
CA SER A 55 4.90 -5.62 11.44
C SER A 55 5.45 -6.59 12.47
N LEU A 56 5.51 -6.21 13.75
CA LEU A 56 5.80 -7.11 14.86
C LEU A 56 4.67 -8.13 15.13
N TRP A 57 3.45 -7.86 14.65
CA TRP A 57 2.27 -8.73 14.83
C TRP A 57 1.78 -9.41 13.55
N VAL A 58 2.25 -8.97 12.37
CA VAL A 58 1.77 -9.46 11.05
C VAL A 58 2.91 -9.96 10.17
N ALA A 59 4.13 -10.08 10.69
CA ALA A 59 5.21 -10.83 10.05
C ALA A 59 4.70 -12.22 9.62
N PRO A 60 4.38 -12.45 8.34
CA PRO A 60 3.87 -13.74 7.86
C PRO A 60 4.87 -14.87 8.11
N TRP A 61 6.16 -14.51 8.13
CA TRP A 61 7.30 -15.38 8.42
C TRP A 61 7.36 -15.90 9.85
N ALA A 62 6.54 -15.36 10.77
CA ALA A 62 6.42 -15.92 12.12
C ALA A 62 5.39 -17.06 12.23
N HIS A 63 4.55 -17.27 11.21
CA HIS A 63 3.42 -18.21 11.25
C HIS A 63 3.39 -19.18 10.05
N GLY A 64 4.56 -19.55 9.50
CA GLY A 64 4.69 -20.65 8.53
C GLY A 64 4.79 -20.26 7.05
N LEU A 65 4.76 -18.96 6.70
CA LEU A 65 5.00 -18.49 5.32
C LEU A 65 6.22 -17.57 5.25
N THR A 66 7.25 -17.95 4.52
CA THR A 66 8.44 -17.09 4.31
C THR A 66 8.13 -15.99 3.31
N LEU A 67 8.80 -14.83 3.40
CA LEU A 67 8.61 -13.75 2.42
C LEU A 67 8.79 -14.22 0.95
N PRO A 68 9.79 -15.06 0.60
CA PRO A 68 9.89 -15.67 -0.73
C PRO A 68 8.63 -16.44 -1.15
N SER A 69 8.06 -17.27 -0.27
CA SER A 69 6.85 -18.06 -0.59
C SER A 69 5.61 -17.19 -0.85
N VAL A 70 5.48 -16.06 -0.14
CA VAL A 70 4.38 -15.10 -0.34
C VAL A 70 4.56 -14.33 -1.65
N MET A 71 5.80 -13.92 -1.97
CA MET A 71 6.14 -13.29 -3.24
C MET A 71 5.87 -14.20 -4.43
N GLU A 72 6.23 -15.48 -4.33
CA GLU A 72 5.98 -16.50 -5.36
C GLU A 72 4.48 -16.66 -5.63
N GLY A 73 3.69 -16.91 -4.57
CA GLY A 73 2.23 -17.07 -4.71
C GLY A 73 1.52 -15.82 -5.24
N MET A 74 2.01 -14.62 -4.90
CA MET A 74 1.48 -13.37 -5.46
C MET A 74 1.82 -13.16 -6.93
N SER A 75 3.03 -13.53 -7.36
CA SER A 75 3.42 -13.43 -8.77
C SER A 75 2.50 -14.29 -9.65
N THR A 76 2.20 -15.52 -9.23
CA THR A 76 1.25 -16.42 -9.93
C THR A 76 -0.19 -15.89 -9.89
N SER A 77 -0.61 -15.23 -8.81
CA SER A 77 -1.93 -14.61 -8.71
C SER A 77 -2.07 -13.27 -9.47
N GLY A 78 -0.97 -12.58 -9.78
CA GLY A 78 -0.92 -11.22 -10.31
C GLY A 78 -1.48 -11.03 -11.73
N ALA A 79 -1.85 -12.09 -12.44
CA ALA A 79 -2.35 -12.04 -13.82
C ALA A 79 -3.70 -11.31 -13.99
N LYS A 80 -4.45 -11.03 -12.91
CA LYS A 80 -5.82 -10.48 -12.97
C LYS A 80 -5.97 -9.00 -12.56
N VAL A 81 -4.87 -8.28 -12.26
CA VAL A 81 -4.91 -6.83 -11.95
C VAL A 81 -5.15 -5.98 -13.21
N ASN A 82 -4.84 -6.51 -14.40
CA ASN A 82 -4.90 -5.79 -15.68
C ASN A 82 -6.31 -5.33 -16.11
N GLU A 83 -7.37 -5.91 -15.52
CA GLU A 83 -8.77 -5.69 -15.93
C GLU A 83 -9.51 -4.66 -15.07
N LEU A 84 -8.83 -4.10 -14.05
CA LEU A 84 -9.46 -3.33 -12.98
C LEU A 84 -9.79 -1.89 -13.34
N ILE A 85 -9.01 -1.24 -14.21
CA ILE A 85 -9.26 0.12 -14.72
C ILE A 85 -8.81 0.19 -16.19
N SER A 86 -9.55 0.93 -17.00
CA SER A 86 -9.16 1.27 -18.38
C SER A 86 -7.91 2.16 -18.40
N GLY A 87 -6.82 1.70 -19.00
CA GLY A 87 -5.56 2.46 -19.10
C GLY A 87 -5.70 3.83 -19.78
N ASP A 88 -6.62 3.94 -20.74
CA ASP A 88 -6.88 5.18 -21.48
C ASP A 88 -7.44 6.29 -20.57
N THR A 89 -8.32 5.95 -19.62
CA THR A 89 -8.89 6.91 -18.67
C THR A 89 -7.81 7.50 -17.76
N LEU A 90 -6.94 6.64 -17.23
CA LEU A 90 -5.83 7.08 -16.39
C LEU A 90 -4.86 7.96 -17.17
N ARG A 91 -4.47 7.55 -18.39
CA ARG A 91 -3.53 8.31 -19.22
C ARG A 91 -4.09 9.68 -19.62
N SER A 92 -5.38 9.76 -19.97
CA SER A 92 -6.08 11.01 -20.30
C SER A 92 -6.05 12.02 -19.14
N LEU A 93 -6.33 11.55 -17.92
CA LEU A 93 -6.29 12.39 -16.72
C LEU A 93 -4.87 12.86 -16.38
N LEU A 94 -3.87 12.02 -16.58
CA LEU A 94 -2.46 12.37 -16.38
C LEU A 94 -1.93 13.36 -17.43
N SER A 95 -2.46 13.34 -18.66
CA SER A 95 -2.05 14.29 -19.70
C SER A 95 -2.66 15.68 -19.54
N ASN A 96 -3.82 15.78 -18.89
CA ASN A 96 -4.56 17.05 -18.72
C ASN A 96 -4.14 17.84 -17.46
N THR A 97 -3.28 17.29 -16.60
CA THR A 97 -2.82 17.93 -15.34
C THR A 97 -1.83 19.08 -15.53
N THR A 98 -1.70 19.63 -16.75
CA THR A 98 -0.92 20.86 -16.99
C THR A 98 -1.69 22.14 -16.66
N GLU A 99 -2.96 22.03 -16.26
CA GLU A 99 -3.78 23.17 -15.81
C GLU A 99 -4.01 23.14 -14.29
N ASP A 100 -3.99 24.35 -13.70
CA ASP A 100 -4.03 24.70 -12.28
C ASP A 100 -5.06 23.85 -11.46
N PRO A 101 -4.70 23.23 -10.31
CA PRO A 101 -5.56 22.29 -9.55
C PRO A 101 -6.87 22.87 -8.99
N LYS A 102 -7.21 24.13 -9.27
CA LYS A 102 -8.31 24.85 -8.62
C LYS A 102 -9.67 24.77 -9.33
N GLN A 103 -9.82 24.02 -10.43
CA GLN A 103 -11.05 24.17 -11.24
C GLN A 103 -11.79 22.92 -11.69
N ASN A 104 -11.49 21.73 -11.16
CA ASN A 104 -12.28 20.54 -11.50
C ASN A 104 -13.35 20.21 -10.44
N THR A 105 -14.32 21.11 -10.28
CA THR A 105 -15.60 20.79 -9.61
C THR A 105 -16.47 19.96 -10.54
N LEU A 106 -16.27 18.64 -10.52
CA LEU A 106 -17.23 17.70 -11.10
C LEU A 106 -18.40 17.52 -10.12
N SER A 107 -19.48 18.24 -10.41
CA SER A 107 -20.79 18.09 -9.77
C SER A 107 -21.44 16.78 -10.26
N GLY A 108 -21.48 15.76 -9.39
CA GLY A 108 -22.20 14.51 -9.64
C GLY A 108 -21.80 13.43 -8.63
N THR A 109 -22.66 13.14 -7.66
CA THR A 109 -22.43 12.20 -6.56
C THR A 109 -22.47 10.73 -7.02
N VAL A 110 -21.60 10.33 -7.93
CA VAL A 110 -21.16 8.93 -8.03
C VAL A 110 -19.84 8.86 -7.29
N GLY A 111 -19.93 8.66 -5.97
CA GLY A 111 -18.75 8.53 -5.14
C GLY A 111 -18.00 7.23 -5.44
N THR A 112 -16.70 7.23 -5.19
CA THR A 112 -15.85 6.04 -5.26
C THR A 112 -15.85 5.22 -3.97
N ALA A 113 -16.67 5.65 -3.00
CA ALA A 113 -16.95 4.94 -1.77
C ALA A 113 -17.59 3.58 -2.05
N ILE A 114 -17.21 2.59 -1.26
CA ILE A 114 -17.77 1.24 -1.31
C ILE A 114 -18.23 0.83 0.09
N GLU A 115 -19.10 -0.17 0.14
CA GLU A 115 -19.37 -0.87 1.39
C GLU A 115 -18.13 -1.65 1.83
N LYS A 116 -17.92 -1.73 3.15
CA LYS A 116 -16.88 -2.58 3.73
C LYS A 116 -17.02 -4.01 3.17
N PRO A 117 -15.97 -4.61 2.59
CA PRO A 117 -16.04 -5.97 2.09
C PRO A 117 -16.46 -6.96 3.18
N THR A 118 -17.43 -7.81 2.88
CA THR A 118 -17.93 -8.85 3.81
C THR A 118 -17.55 -10.27 3.38
N GLY A 119 -17.19 -10.48 2.10
CA GLY A 119 -16.74 -11.77 1.55
C GLY A 119 -15.21 -11.88 1.43
N THR A 120 -14.73 -13.00 0.89
CA THR A 120 -13.28 -13.28 0.70
C THR A 120 -12.87 -13.37 -0.77
N ALA A 121 -13.75 -13.09 -1.73
CA ALA A 121 -13.49 -13.35 -3.14
C ALA A 121 -12.18 -12.74 -3.68
N GLY A 122 -11.83 -11.52 -3.26
CA GLY A 122 -10.56 -10.91 -3.64
C GLY A 122 -9.36 -11.56 -2.95
N ILE A 123 -9.51 -11.95 -1.67
CA ILE A 123 -8.50 -12.71 -0.93
C ILE A 123 -8.26 -14.08 -1.57
N ASP A 124 -9.32 -14.79 -1.97
CA ASP A 124 -9.24 -16.08 -2.65
C ASP A 124 -8.48 -15.98 -3.98
N MET A 125 -8.58 -14.84 -4.66
CA MET A 125 -7.76 -14.56 -5.84
C MET A 125 -6.31 -14.27 -5.51
N LEU A 126 -6.03 -13.50 -4.45
CA LEU A 126 -4.67 -13.23 -4.00
C LEU A 126 -3.92 -14.50 -3.59
N VAL A 127 -4.64 -15.53 -3.11
CA VAL A 127 -4.03 -16.81 -2.70
C VAL A 127 -4.12 -17.92 -3.75
N ALA A 128 -4.69 -17.65 -4.92
CA ALA A 128 -4.91 -18.67 -5.95
C ALA A 128 -3.61 -19.35 -6.43
N GLY A 129 -2.51 -18.59 -6.48
CA GLY A 129 -1.19 -19.07 -6.89
C GLY A 129 -0.39 -19.83 -5.82
N TYR A 130 -0.92 -19.96 -4.60
CA TYR A 130 -0.23 -20.62 -3.48
C TYR A 130 -0.44 -22.12 -3.52
N GLN A 131 0.47 -22.88 -2.90
CA GLN A 131 0.29 -24.31 -2.68
C GLN A 131 -0.88 -24.56 -1.71
N ASP A 132 -1.61 -25.68 -1.86
CA ASP A 132 -2.79 -25.94 -1.03
C ASP A 132 -2.50 -25.94 0.47
N ALA A 133 -1.34 -26.46 0.87
CA ALA A 133 -0.86 -26.44 2.25
C ALA A 133 -0.62 -25.02 2.80
N GLN A 134 -0.40 -24.03 1.92
CA GLN A 134 -0.11 -22.64 2.27
C GLN A 134 -1.33 -21.72 2.18
N LYS A 135 -2.34 -22.09 1.38
CA LYS A 135 -3.52 -21.23 1.10
C LYS A 135 -4.24 -20.79 2.37
N ALA A 136 -4.39 -21.66 3.37
CA ALA A 136 -5.09 -21.31 4.62
C ALA A 136 -4.39 -20.17 5.38
N GLU A 137 -3.06 -20.25 5.50
CA GLU A 137 -2.26 -19.24 6.19
C GLU A 137 -2.15 -17.95 5.36
N ALA A 138 -2.06 -18.07 4.03
CA ALA A 138 -2.04 -16.93 3.13
C ALA A 138 -3.38 -16.16 3.18
N ARG A 139 -4.52 -16.85 3.30
CA ARG A 139 -5.83 -16.19 3.48
C ARG A 139 -5.89 -15.38 4.75
N LYS A 140 -5.46 -15.95 5.88
CA LYS A 140 -5.41 -15.25 7.18
C LYS A 140 -4.51 -14.03 7.09
N LEU A 141 -3.38 -14.16 6.40
CA LEU A 141 -2.46 -13.05 6.18
C LEU A 141 -3.13 -11.91 5.42
N PHE A 142 -3.68 -12.17 4.24
CA PHE A 142 -4.28 -11.11 3.42
C PHE A 142 -5.52 -10.50 4.07
N ALA A 143 -6.33 -11.30 4.77
CA ALA A 143 -7.44 -10.76 5.57
C ALA A 143 -6.92 -9.72 6.57
N LYS A 144 -5.87 -10.06 7.33
CA LYS A 144 -5.26 -9.16 8.31
C LYS A 144 -4.61 -7.93 7.66
N ILE A 145 -3.93 -8.10 6.53
CA ILE A 145 -3.34 -7.00 5.76
C ILE A 145 -4.41 -6.01 5.30
N ILE A 146 -5.54 -6.50 4.80
CA ILE A 146 -6.65 -5.65 4.34
C ILE A 146 -7.32 -4.94 5.52
N ASP A 147 -7.55 -5.64 6.64
CA ASP A 147 -8.12 -5.04 7.85
C ASP A 147 -7.24 -3.92 8.43
N MET A 148 -5.92 -4.02 8.27
CA MET A 148 -4.98 -2.96 8.70
C MET A 148 -5.07 -1.68 7.87
N PHE A 149 -5.70 -1.70 6.70
CA PHE A 149 -5.78 -0.52 5.86
C PHE A 149 -6.68 0.57 6.45
N GLU A 150 -7.77 0.21 7.15
CA GLU A 150 -8.67 1.19 7.76
C GLU A 150 -7.95 2.18 8.71
N PRO A 151 -7.20 1.72 9.74
CA PRO A 151 -6.47 2.64 10.60
C PRO A 151 -5.33 3.36 9.88
N VAL A 152 -4.78 2.80 8.78
CA VAL A 152 -3.78 3.48 7.96
C VAL A 152 -4.42 4.64 7.18
N ALA A 153 -5.53 4.39 6.49
CA ALA A 153 -6.29 5.39 5.75
C ALA A 153 -6.73 6.56 6.64
N GLN A 154 -7.21 6.27 7.86
CA GLN A 154 -7.56 7.30 8.84
C GLN A 154 -6.39 8.25 9.15
N LYS A 155 -5.17 7.73 9.31
CA LYS A 155 -3.98 8.57 9.57
C LYS A 155 -3.50 9.34 8.36
N LEU A 156 -3.78 8.84 7.17
CA LEU A 156 -3.49 9.50 5.91
C LEU A 156 -4.58 10.48 5.50
N GLU A 157 -5.63 10.61 6.32
CA GLU A 157 -6.78 11.48 6.09
C GLU A 157 -7.48 11.20 4.76
N VAL A 158 -7.60 9.92 4.40
CA VAL A 158 -8.32 9.44 3.23
C VAL A 158 -9.42 8.45 3.64
N PRO A 159 -10.50 8.29 2.86
CA PRO A 159 -11.55 7.35 3.20
C PRO A 159 -11.05 5.90 3.12
N ALA A 160 -11.25 5.11 4.17
CA ALA A 160 -10.78 3.72 4.21
C ALA A 160 -11.44 2.83 3.14
N TYR A 161 -12.77 2.91 3.01
CA TYR A 161 -13.56 2.08 2.11
C TYR A 161 -13.89 2.84 0.83
N ASP A 162 -12.85 3.18 0.07
CA ASP A 162 -12.94 3.98 -1.15
C ASP A 162 -11.98 3.43 -2.22
N MET A 163 -12.46 3.34 -3.47
CA MET A 163 -11.69 2.72 -4.54
C MET A 163 -10.47 3.54 -4.94
N GLY A 164 -10.53 4.87 -4.85
CA GLY A 164 -9.37 5.73 -5.09
C GLY A 164 -8.28 5.53 -4.04
N SER A 165 -8.67 5.38 -2.77
CA SER A 165 -7.74 5.05 -1.68
C SER A 165 -7.13 3.65 -1.83
N ALA A 166 -7.93 2.66 -2.27
CA ALA A 166 -7.44 1.32 -2.56
C ALA A 166 -6.42 1.31 -3.72
N ALA A 167 -6.70 2.01 -4.82
CA ALA A 167 -5.79 2.16 -5.94
C ALA A 167 -4.50 2.89 -5.54
N ALA A 168 -4.61 3.93 -4.71
CA ALA A 168 -3.45 4.61 -4.14
C ALA A 168 -2.58 3.67 -3.30
N ALA A 169 -3.19 2.78 -2.52
CA ALA A 169 -2.46 1.75 -1.76
C ALA A 169 -1.64 0.83 -2.68
N LEU A 170 -2.24 0.36 -3.78
CA LEU A 170 -1.55 -0.44 -4.78
C LEU A 170 -0.38 0.34 -5.39
N ILE A 171 -0.64 1.53 -5.94
CA ILE A 171 0.38 2.34 -6.61
C ILE A 171 1.53 2.68 -5.66
N ALA A 172 1.22 3.16 -4.44
CA ALA A 172 2.24 3.53 -3.46
C ALA A 172 3.08 2.32 -3.04
N GLY A 173 2.45 1.17 -2.75
CA GLY A 173 3.17 -0.05 -2.37
C GLY A 173 4.05 -0.58 -3.50
N SER A 174 3.53 -0.60 -4.73
CA SER A 174 4.29 -1.03 -5.91
C SER A 174 5.44 -0.08 -6.24
N TYR A 175 5.23 1.23 -6.15
CA TYR A 175 6.27 2.23 -6.39
C TYR A 175 7.37 2.17 -5.33
N ALA A 176 7.01 2.07 -4.05
CA ALA A 176 7.97 1.90 -2.94
C ALA A 176 8.84 0.64 -3.13
N ALA A 177 8.23 -0.49 -3.48
CA ALA A 177 8.94 -1.73 -3.77
C ALA A 177 9.84 -1.62 -5.01
N TYR A 178 9.35 -1.00 -6.09
CA TYR A 178 10.11 -0.79 -7.33
C TYR A 178 11.35 0.10 -7.12
N LYS A 179 11.18 1.23 -6.44
CA LYS A 179 12.27 2.18 -6.17
C LYS A 179 13.12 1.78 -4.96
N ASN A 180 12.74 0.71 -4.25
CA ASN A 180 13.38 0.27 -3.01
C ASN A 180 13.48 1.40 -1.99
N GLU A 181 12.36 2.12 -1.79
CA GLU A 181 12.30 3.31 -0.94
C GLU A 181 11.05 3.36 -0.08
N VAL A 182 11.06 4.29 0.89
CA VAL A 182 9.95 4.55 1.79
C VAL A 182 9.25 5.82 1.33
N LEU A 183 7.96 5.75 1.05
CA LEU A 183 7.23 6.92 0.57
C LEU A 183 6.84 7.88 1.71
N PRO A 184 6.90 9.20 1.49
CA PRO A 184 6.32 10.19 2.38
C PRO A 184 4.79 10.04 2.50
N ASN A 185 4.25 10.32 3.69
CA ASN A 185 2.79 10.33 3.94
C ASN A 185 2.04 11.29 3.00
N GLU A 186 2.65 12.45 2.77
CA GLU A 186 2.08 13.56 2.01
C GLU A 186 1.80 13.22 0.55
N TYR A 187 2.43 12.18 -0.01
CA TYR A 187 2.18 11.75 -1.39
C TYR A 187 0.86 10.98 -1.53
N PHE A 188 0.35 10.39 -0.44
CA PHE A 188 -0.77 9.46 -0.51
C PHE A 188 -2.11 10.14 -0.78
N LYS A 189 -2.38 11.27 -0.11
CA LYS A 189 -3.68 11.95 -0.21
C LYS A 189 -3.92 12.55 -1.61
N PRO A 190 -2.96 13.25 -2.24
CA PRO A 190 -3.08 13.68 -3.64
C PRO A 190 -3.27 12.50 -4.59
N LEU A 191 -2.51 11.42 -4.40
CA LEU A 191 -2.65 10.19 -5.19
C LEU A 191 -4.05 9.58 -5.07
N ALA A 192 -4.58 9.46 -3.85
CA ALA A 192 -5.92 8.94 -3.62
C ALA A 192 -6.98 9.80 -4.31
N GLN A 193 -6.91 11.12 -4.17
CA GLN A 193 -7.83 12.05 -4.84
C GLN A 193 -7.77 11.93 -6.36
N GLN A 194 -6.58 11.80 -6.93
CA GLN A 194 -6.40 11.59 -8.36
C GLN A 194 -7.04 10.26 -8.81
N MET A 195 -6.86 9.18 -8.05
CA MET A 195 -7.50 7.90 -8.37
C MET A 195 -9.02 7.97 -8.21
N GLN A 196 -9.55 8.75 -7.27
CA GLN A 196 -10.99 8.98 -7.17
C GLN A 196 -11.53 9.60 -8.47
N GLN A 197 -10.84 10.61 -9.01
CA GLN A 197 -11.21 11.22 -10.29
C GLN A 197 -11.17 10.21 -11.45
N VAL A 198 -10.18 9.32 -11.47
CA VAL A 198 -10.08 8.24 -12.48
C VAL A 198 -11.31 7.33 -12.44
N PHE A 199 -11.71 6.87 -11.24
CA PHE A 199 -12.88 5.99 -11.11
C PHE A 199 -14.21 6.71 -11.35
N MET A 200 -14.32 7.99 -10.97
CA MET A 200 -15.51 8.80 -11.27
C MET A 200 -15.69 9.02 -12.77
N ALA A 201 -14.59 9.10 -13.53
CA ALA A 201 -14.60 9.23 -14.98
C ALA A 201 -14.80 7.90 -15.73
N ASP A 202 -14.64 6.75 -15.07
CA ASP A 202 -14.77 5.43 -15.70
C ASP A 202 -16.22 4.93 -15.69
N ALA A 203 -16.86 4.96 -16.87
CA ALA A 203 -18.22 4.45 -17.05
C ALA A 203 -18.38 2.96 -16.70
N LYS A 204 -17.33 2.14 -16.86
CA LYS A 204 -17.33 0.72 -16.49
C LYS A 204 -17.41 0.57 -14.98
N PHE A 205 -16.72 1.42 -14.24
CA PHE A 205 -16.74 1.41 -12.78
C PHE A 205 -18.14 1.72 -12.24
N ALA A 206 -18.85 2.69 -12.82
CA ALA A 206 -20.22 3.03 -12.43
C ALA A 206 -21.17 1.81 -12.54
N GLN A 207 -20.99 0.99 -13.57
CA GLN A 207 -21.81 -0.21 -13.85
C GLN A 207 -21.34 -1.47 -13.13
N THR A 208 -20.20 -1.41 -12.44
CA THR A 208 -19.62 -2.57 -11.75
C THR A 208 -20.45 -2.91 -10.50
N SER A 209 -20.74 -4.21 -10.31
CA SER A 209 -21.53 -4.68 -9.17
C SER A 209 -20.84 -4.42 -7.82
N VAL A 210 -21.62 -4.39 -6.74
CA VAL A 210 -21.09 -4.17 -5.38
C VAL A 210 -20.07 -5.27 -5.01
N GLN A 211 -20.39 -6.53 -5.29
CA GLN A 211 -19.51 -7.67 -4.98
C GLN A 211 -18.19 -7.57 -5.75
N GLU A 212 -18.27 -7.15 -7.00
CA GLU A 212 -17.09 -6.97 -7.83
C GLU A 212 -16.23 -5.81 -7.30
N LYS A 213 -16.81 -4.67 -6.95
CA LYS A 213 -16.07 -3.57 -6.30
C LYS A 213 -15.38 -4.03 -5.00
N GLN A 214 -16.06 -4.80 -4.16
CA GLN A 214 -15.45 -5.36 -2.94
C GLN A 214 -14.26 -6.28 -3.26
N ARG A 215 -14.40 -7.13 -4.29
CA ARG A 215 -13.31 -8.00 -4.78
C ARG A 215 -12.12 -7.16 -5.26
N MET A 216 -12.36 -6.14 -6.07
CA MET A 216 -11.33 -5.23 -6.58
C MET A 216 -10.60 -4.55 -5.42
N TYR A 217 -11.34 -3.98 -4.47
CA TYR A 217 -10.78 -3.32 -3.29
C TYR A 217 -9.84 -4.24 -2.50
N GLN A 218 -10.27 -5.48 -2.23
CA GLN A 218 -9.44 -6.46 -1.51
C GLN A 218 -8.13 -6.75 -2.23
N ILE A 219 -8.16 -6.87 -3.56
CA ILE A 219 -6.96 -7.11 -4.38
C ILE A 219 -6.02 -5.89 -4.31
N LEU A 220 -6.55 -4.68 -4.54
CA LEU A 220 -5.76 -3.45 -4.57
C LEU A 220 -5.09 -3.17 -3.21
N VAL A 221 -5.89 -3.18 -2.14
CA VAL A 221 -5.41 -2.96 -0.77
C VAL A 221 -4.47 -4.08 -0.35
N GLY A 222 -4.86 -5.34 -0.55
CA GLY A 222 -4.08 -6.50 -0.14
C GLY A 222 -2.69 -6.53 -0.78
N THR A 223 -2.61 -6.31 -2.09
CA THR A 223 -1.33 -6.24 -2.81
C THR A 223 -0.49 -5.04 -2.40
N GLY A 224 -1.08 -3.82 -2.37
CA GLY A 224 -0.34 -2.60 -2.05
C GLY A 224 0.22 -2.58 -0.63
N MET A 225 -0.60 -2.97 0.34
CA MET A 225 -0.18 -3.08 1.74
C MET A 225 0.86 -4.18 1.94
N PHE A 226 0.71 -5.33 1.28
CA PHE A 226 1.72 -6.39 1.34
C PHE A 226 3.07 -5.91 0.81
N LEU A 227 3.12 -5.31 -0.39
CA LEU A 227 4.38 -4.83 -0.98
C LEU A 227 5.05 -3.79 -0.09
N THR A 228 4.27 -2.88 0.51
CA THR A 228 4.79 -1.90 1.46
C THR A 228 5.40 -2.59 2.69
N MET A 229 4.70 -3.56 3.27
CA MET A 229 5.18 -4.28 4.45
C MET A 229 6.42 -5.10 4.16
N ALA A 230 6.45 -5.82 3.05
CA ALA A 230 7.59 -6.61 2.60
C ALA A 230 8.81 -5.73 2.34
N GLN A 231 8.61 -4.60 1.67
CA GLN A 231 9.65 -3.60 1.42
C GLN A 231 10.24 -3.07 2.73
N MET A 232 9.38 -2.69 3.67
CA MET A 232 9.84 -2.21 4.96
C MET A 232 10.61 -3.27 5.76
N ASP A 233 10.19 -4.53 5.68
CA ASP A 233 10.87 -5.60 6.39
C ASP A 233 12.24 -5.89 5.80
N ASN A 234 12.32 -5.99 4.48
CA ASN A 234 13.59 -6.11 3.76
C ASN A 234 14.53 -4.91 4.06
N MET A 235 14.01 -3.68 4.22
CA MET A 235 14.84 -2.54 4.61
C MET A 235 15.44 -2.65 6.02
N LYS A 236 14.87 -3.44 6.94
CA LYS A 236 15.46 -3.67 8.27
C LYS A 236 16.68 -4.58 8.19
N ASN A 237 16.62 -5.60 7.34
CA ASN A 237 17.74 -6.52 7.08
C ASN A 237 17.83 -6.80 5.57
N PRO A 238 18.52 -5.94 4.79
CA PRO A 238 18.51 -6.02 3.34
C PRO A 238 19.08 -7.32 2.81
N ASP A 239 18.25 -8.04 2.05
CA ASP A 239 18.65 -9.19 1.25
C ASP A 239 18.61 -8.79 -0.25
N PRO A 240 19.72 -8.89 -1.00
CA PRO A 240 19.75 -8.51 -2.41
C PRO A 240 18.78 -9.29 -3.30
N GLN A 241 18.54 -10.57 -3.02
CA GLN A 241 17.62 -11.40 -3.78
C GLN A 241 16.17 -10.97 -3.51
N ILE A 242 15.81 -10.75 -2.24
CA ILE A 242 14.48 -10.24 -1.88
C ILE A 242 14.27 -8.84 -2.45
N THR A 243 15.29 -7.99 -2.40
CA THR A 243 15.25 -6.65 -3.01
C THR A 243 14.93 -6.73 -4.50
N ALA A 244 15.65 -7.57 -5.26
CA ALA A 244 15.41 -7.74 -6.69
C ALA A 244 13.99 -8.27 -6.98
N GLN A 245 13.48 -9.20 -6.17
CA GLN A 245 12.12 -9.72 -6.30
C GLN A 245 11.06 -8.64 -6.04
N LEU A 246 11.23 -7.84 -4.98
CA LEU A 246 10.33 -6.72 -4.66
C LEU A 246 10.36 -5.65 -5.75
N GLN A 247 11.54 -5.33 -6.28
CA GLN A 247 11.67 -4.37 -7.36
C GLN A 247 10.97 -4.87 -8.63
N SER A 248 11.13 -6.15 -8.97
CA SER A 248 10.45 -6.77 -10.12
C SER A 248 8.94 -6.80 -9.95
N ALA A 249 8.44 -7.23 -8.79
CA ALA A 249 7.00 -7.28 -8.51
C ALA A 249 6.38 -5.88 -8.47
N GLY A 250 7.05 -4.92 -7.82
CA GLY A 250 6.65 -3.52 -7.80
C GLY A 250 6.56 -2.94 -9.20
N LYS A 251 7.57 -3.20 -10.05
CA LYS A 251 7.56 -2.78 -11.46
C LYS A 251 6.37 -3.38 -12.21
N GLU A 252 6.14 -4.69 -12.06
CA GLU A 252 5.08 -5.41 -12.76
C GLU A 252 3.68 -4.91 -12.38
N PHE A 253 3.38 -4.84 -11.07
CA PHE A 253 2.08 -4.37 -10.60
C PHE A 253 1.84 -2.90 -10.96
N LEU A 254 2.87 -2.05 -10.82
CA LEU A 254 2.77 -0.65 -11.17
C LEU A 254 2.49 -0.48 -12.67
N SER A 255 3.26 -1.15 -13.54
CA SER A 255 3.06 -1.06 -14.98
C SER A 255 1.70 -1.64 -15.42
N ARG A 256 1.28 -2.77 -14.87
CA ARG A 256 0.00 -3.40 -15.22
C ARG A 256 -1.21 -2.59 -14.79
N PHE A 257 -1.17 -2.03 -13.58
CA PHE A 257 -2.29 -1.23 -13.09
C PHE A 257 -2.39 0.11 -13.81
N THR A 258 -1.25 0.74 -14.07
CA THR A 258 -1.22 2.08 -14.66
C THR A 258 -1.20 2.09 -16.19
N HIS A 259 -0.94 0.96 -16.84
CA HIS A 259 -0.72 0.85 -18.30
C HIS A 259 0.38 1.80 -18.81
N MET A 260 1.36 2.08 -17.96
CA MET A 260 2.54 2.91 -18.23
C MET A 260 3.82 2.11 -17.98
N ASP A 261 4.94 2.56 -18.56
CA ASP A 261 6.24 2.06 -18.11
C ASP A 261 6.54 2.61 -16.71
N ALA A 262 6.74 1.73 -15.73
CA ALA A 262 7.15 2.08 -14.37
C ALA A 262 8.37 3.01 -14.33
N ALA A 263 9.28 2.94 -15.31
CA ALA A 263 10.42 3.85 -15.40
C ALA A 263 10.01 5.30 -15.72
N SER A 264 8.90 5.49 -16.43
CA SER A 264 8.33 6.80 -16.77
C SER A 264 7.42 7.37 -15.67
N ILE A 265 7.14 6.62 -14.60
CA ILE A 265 6.25 7.07 -13.55
C ILE A 265 7.03 7.87 -12.50
N LYS A 266 6.47 9.02 -12.13
CA LYS A 266 6.88 9.82 -10.98
C LYS A 266 5.73 9.91 -9.99
N LEU A 267 6.05 9.76 -8.70
CA LEU A 267 5.12 9.98 -7.60
C LEU A 267 5.74 10.99 -6.64
N ASP A 268 5.05 12.10 -6.41
CA ASP A 268 5.48 13.18 -5.52
C ASP A 268 4.29 13.81 -4.76
N GLU A 269 4.50 14.97 -4.12
CA GLU A 269 3.48 15.68 -3.37
C GLU A 269 2.29 16.18 -4.21
N ASN A 270 2.38 16.10 -5.54
CA ASN A 270 1.28 16.41 -6.46
C ASN A 270 0.57 15.15 -6.96
N GLY A 271 0.98 13.97 -6.50
CA GLY A 271 0.41 12.68 -6.91
C GLY A 271 1.18 12.02 -8.04
N LEU A 272 0.47 11.24 -8.87
CA LEU A 272 1.04 10.46 -9.95
C LEU A 272 1.21 11.33 -11.20
N SER A 273 2.38 11.25 -11.84
CA SER A 273 2.64 11.88 -13.13
C SER A 273 3.53 11.00 -14.01
N GLN A 274 3.59 11.33 -15.30
CA GLN A 274 4.47 10.67 -16.27
C GLN A 274 5.61 11.61 -16.68
N VAL A 275 6.84 11.14 -16.54
CA VAL A 275 8.05 11.79 -17.09
C VAL A 275 8.10 11.50 -18.58
N ARG A 276 8.21 12.56 -19.39
CA ARG A 276 8.36 12.48 -20.85
C ARG A 276 9.80 12.15 -21.25
#